data_AF-A0AA91A6G5-F1
#
_entry.id   AF-A0AA91A6G5-F1
#
_cell.length_a   1.000
_cell.length_b   1.000
_cell.length_c   1.000
_cell.angle_alpha   90.00
_cell.angle_beta   90.00
_cell.angle_gamma   90.00
#
_symmetry.space_group_name_H-M   'P 1'
#
loop_
_entity.id
_entity.type
_entity.pdbx_description
1 polymer ?
#
loop_
_entity_poly.entity_id
_entity_poly.type
_entity_poly.pdbx_seq_one_letter_code
_entity_poly.pdbx_strand_id
1 'polypeptide(L)'
;MKKMNLLVMSLVSAAALSFTSCSSNDDLAGNAGQEKVDGFYMTLNVQTPKSDGTRTVVNKPTEDATAAESDVTSGTIYLVDAAGKIVFTKEITESEWKAGKPTQGNDGSTQIKIEVESVVAGATYKVYFLANTTNDKPWANILTATNKFAQPYDTNNKFAMFNQNDKAVNGNGYTVVFTDDNKKETNAAQIKYDNAVSPIKIERLTARIDEPTSNAAEIKAYTKTDATPAEKKAMEDAVKKVESIKMTGYAISNLSNKSYIMQHWTGTTLNIPSGITYYQPTKEFGTATLLENGDYFTAATTPNTHKDYVFENNNENAATSMYFEYTVKLKDMAGADFPEDGTFYRYNNVIYKSFADIYKAYNDVAGLFGGKTAEDMKKELKAAKTEPTAEGDPTVESKLDNFRKTYQIEVFNCGKTYYKKAIKDQYLTYENAIQRNSIYRLTVNNIFNVGAQVPNGTPDKEGLFYLDVTVSVNPWVLNTQNVDFK
;
A
#
# COMPACT_ATOMS: atom_id res chain seq x y z
N MET A 1 -2.75 15.87 92.13
CA MET A 1 -3.72 16.56 91.24
C MET A 1 -3.87 15.69 89.99
N LYS A 2 -5.10 15.28 89.59
CA LYS A 2 -5.86 15.76 88.39
C LYS A 2 -5.03 15.75 87.08
N LYS A 3 -5.47 15.17 85.95
CA LYS A 3 -6.76 14.53 85.55
C LYS A 3 -6.59 13.67 84.26
N MET A 4 -7.58 12.84 83.89
CA MET A 4 -7.74 12.19 82.55
C MET A 4 -8.17 13.22 81.46
N ASN A 5 -8.22 12.96 80.14
CA ASN A 5 -9.10 12.07 79.30
C ASN A 5 -8.68 12.22 77.80
N LEU A 6 -9.12 11.48 76.75
CA LEU A 6 -9.76 10.14 76.54
C LEU A 6 -9.99 9.88 75.01
N LEU A 7 -9.80 8.65 74.51
CA LEU A 7 -10.22 8.13 73.17
C LEU A 7 -9.55 8.75 71.91
N VAL A 8 -9.64 8.22 70.67
CA VAL A 8 -10.50 7.17 70.04
C VAL A 8 -9.68 6.07 69.33
N MET A 9 -10.15 4.81 69.37
CA MET A 9 -9.76 3.74 68.44
C MET A 9 -10.90 3.49 67.42
N SER A 10 -10.57 3.11 66.19
CA SER A 10 -11.50 2.41 65.29
C SER A 10 -10.78 1.26 64.57
N LEU A 11 -11.03 0.03 65.00
CA LEU A 11 -10.71 -1.16 64.22
C LEU A 11 -11.66 -1.26 63.03
N VAL A 12 -11.15 -1.64 61.86
CA VAL A 12 -11.95 -2.20 60.76
C VAL A 12 -11.38 -3.59 60.46
N SER A 13 -12.23 -4.61 60.59
CA SER A 13 -11.80 -6.01 60.58
C SER A 13 -11.46 -6.51 59.17
N ALA A 14 -10.22 -6.92 58.94
CA ALA A 14 -9.82 -7.65 57.74
C ALA A 14 -10.27 -9.12 57.83
N ALA A 15 -11.51 -9.40 57.40
CA ALA A 15 -12.03 -10.76 57.31
C ALA A 15 -11.61 -11.45 56.00
N ALA A 16 -10.37 -11.96 55.97
CA ALA A 16 -9.88 -12.77 54.85
C ALA A 16 -10.54 -14.16 54.86
N LEU A 17 -11.66 -14.31 54.15
CA LEU A 17 -12.31 -15.60 53.93
C LEU A 17 -11.48 -16.47 52.97
N SER A 18 -10.77 -17.45 53.52
CA SER A 18 -10.04 -18.46 52.75
C SER A 18 -11.02 -19.47 52.14
N PHE A 19 -11.40 -19.28 50.88
CA PHE A 19 -12.10 -20.30 50.11
C PHE A 19 -11.08 -21.20 49.40
N THR A 20 -11.07 -22.47 49.78
CA THR A 20 -10.24 -23.52 49.16
C THR A 20 -10.70 -23.79 47.74
N SER A 21 -9.75 -23.84 46.80
CA SER A 21 -10.01 -24.23 45.41
C SER A 21 -10.32 -25.71 45.29
N CYS A 22 -11.49 -26.04 44.74
CA CYS A 22 -11.81 -27.39 44.26
C CYS A 22 -12.00 -27.34 42.75
N SER A 23 -10.99 -27.81 42.01
CA SER A 23 -11.13 -28.14 40.60
C SER A 23 -11.71 -29.55 40.47
N SER A 24 -12.96 -29.63 40.01
CA SER A 24 -13.54 -30.87 39.48
C SER A 24 -14.81 -30.54 38.68
N ASN A 25 -14.90 -31.07 37.46
CA ASN A 25 -16.09 -30.98 36.64
C ASN A 25 -17.08 -32.09 37.02
N ASP A 26 -18.25 -31.76 37.57
CA ASP A 26 -19.36 -32.71 37.71
C ASP A 26 -20.73 -31.99 37.73
N ASP A 27 -21.76 -32.66 37.22
CA ASP A 27 -23.13 -32.12 37.08
C ASP A 27 -23.97 -32.40 38.34
N LEU A 28 -24.43 -31.35 39.01
CA LEU A 28 -25.45 -31.47 40.06
C LEU A 28 -26.57 -30.44 39.87
N ALA A 29 -27.68 -30.90 39.30
CA ALA A 29 -28.91 -30.13 39.19
C ALA A 29 -29.56 -29.94 40.58
N GLY A 30 -29.77 -28.67 40.99
CA GLY A 30 -30.62 -28.35 42.13
C GLY A 30 -30.02 -27.35 43.13
N ASN A 31 -29.90 -26.08 42.74
CA ASN A 31 -29.93 -24.97 43.70
C ASN A 31 -30.45 -23.69 43.02
N ALA A 32 -31.63 -23.24 43.43
CA ALA A 32 -32.23 -22.00 42.93
C ALA A 32 -31.84 -20.83 43.84
N GLY A 33 -31.15 -19.81 43.31
CA GLY A 33 -30.94 -18.54 44.00
C GLY A 33 -29.49 -18.02 44.08
N GLN A 34 -28.49 -18.78 43.63
CA GLN A 34 -27.11 -18.28 43.47
C GLN A 34 -26.59 -18.62 42.07
N GLU A 35 -26.49 -17.60 41.22
CA GLU A 35 -25.68 -17.69 39.99
C GLU A 35 -24.22 -17.90 40.40
N LYS A 36 -23.55 -18.87 39.75
CA LYS A 36 -22.15 -19.18 40.02
C LYS A 36 -21.28 -18.23 39.20
N VAL A 37 -21.05 -17.03 39.74
CA VAL A 37 -20.55 -15.88 38.96
C VAL A 37 -19.03 -15.91 38.81
N ASP A 38 -18.55 -16.91 38.08
CA ASP A 38 -17.14 -17.23 37.85
C ASP A 38 -16.45 -16.25 36.86
N GLY A 39 -16.95 -15.01 36.67
CA GLY A 39 -16.34 -14.02 35.78
C GLY A 39 -17.03 -12.66 35.74
N PHE A 40 -16.39 -11.71 35.07
CA PHE A 40 -16.98 -10.46 34.58
C PHE A 40 -17.35 -10.60 33.10
N TYR A 41 -18.22 -9.73 32.61
CA TYR A 41 -18.59 -9.65 31.19
C TYR A 41 -18.23 -8.27 30.60
N MET A 42 -17.81 -8.22 29.33
CA MET A 42 -17.75 -6.98 28.55
C MET A 42 -18.41 -7.13 27.17
N THR A 43 -18.93 -6.03 26.63
CA THR A 43 -19.34 -5.94 25.22
C THR A 43 -18.17 -5.43 24.39
N LEU A 44 -17.76 -6.21 23.39
CA LEU A 44 -16.83 -5.79 22.35
C LEU A 44 -17.63 -5.30 21.14
N ASN A 45 -17.41 -4.05 20.76
CA ASN A 45 -17.94 -3.45 19.54
C ASN A 45 -16.76 -3.02 18.65
N VAL A 46 -16.76 -3.40 17.37
CA VAL A 46 -15.68 -3.12 16.42
C VAL A 46 -16.25 -2.53 15.13
N GLN A 47 -15.66 -1.43 14.68
CA GLN A 47 -16.08 -0.67 13.51
C GLN A 47 -14.97 -0.65 12.45
N THR A 48 -15.31 -1.14 11.26
CA THR A 48 -14.46 -1.03 10.06
C THR A 48 -14.47 0.41 9.52
N PRO A 49 -13.55 0.80 8.61
CA PRO A 49 -13.46 2.17 8.13
C PRO A 49 -14.71 2.71 7.42
N LYS A 50 -15.25 3.85 7.86
CA LYS A 50 -16.42 4.54 7.29
C LYS A 50 -16.09 5.98 6.89
N SER A 51 -16.90 6.57 6.00
CA SER A 51 -16.81 7.97 5.58
C SER A 51 -17.15 9.01 6.67
N ASP A 52 -17.52 8.57 7.88
CA ASP A 52 -17.83 9.44 9.02
C ASP A 52 -16.58 10.01 9.74
N GLY A 53 -15.39 9.50 9.43
CA GLY A 53 -14.14 9.91 10.06
C GLY A 53 -13.49 11.16 9.44
N THR A 54 -12.93 12.04 10.27
CA THR A 54 -12.25 13.28 9.86
C THR A 54 -10.79 13.08 9.42
N ARG A 55 -10.49 11.96 8.73
CA ARG A 55 -9.20 11.81 8.01
C ARG A 55 -9.01 13.02 7.09
N THR A 56 -7.80 13.56 7.04
CA THR A 56 -7.52 14.84 6.39
C THR A 56 -7.92 14.82 4.91
N VAL A 57 -8.99 15.56 4.61
CA VAL A 57 -9.70 15.59 3.32
C VAL A 57 -10.32 14.22 2.96
N VAL A 58 -11.55 13.98 3.44
CA VAL A 58 -12.43 12.95 2.87
C VAL A 58 -12.90 13.44 1.49
N ASN A 59 -12.07 13.20 0.48
CA ASN A 59 -12.40 13.49 -0.90
C ASN A 59 -13.57 12.61 -1.35
N LYS A 60 -14.56 13.21 -2.00
CA LYS A 60 -15.66 12.49 -2.65
C LYS A 60 -15.38 12.32 -4.15
N PRO A 61 -15.65 11.16 -4.75
CA PRO A 61 -16.20 9.95 -4.12
C PRO A 61 -15.18 9.24 -3.21
N THR A 62 -15.70 8.62 -2.13
CA THR A 62 -14.97 7.53 -1.46
C THR A 62 -15.28 6.22 -2.16
N GLU A 63 -14.50 5.19 -1.86
CA GLU A 63 -14.48 3.94 -2.61
C GLU A 63 -14.72 2.76 -1.67
N ASP A 64 -15.83 2.06 -1.88
CA ASP A 64 -16.21 0.90 -1.09
C ASP A 64 -15.16 -0.21 -1.21
N ALA A 65 -14.84 -0.82 -0.08
CA ALA A 65 -14.15 -2.10 -0.07
C ALA A 65 -15.15 -3.22 -0.39
N THR A 66 -14.72 -4.21 -1.16
CA THR A 66 -15.45 -5.49 -1.27
C THR A 66 -15.43 -6.23 0.08
N ALA A 67 -16.34 -7.19 0.27
CA ALA A 67 -16.33 -8.04 1.47
C ALA A 67 -14.96 -8.70 1.73
N ALA A 68 -14.32 -9.21 0.67
CA ALA A 68 -12.97 -9.77 0.73
C ALA A 68 -11.88 -8.77 1.18
N GLU A 69 -12.13 -7.46 1.03
CA GLU A 69 -11.26 -6.37 1.47
C GLU A 69 -11.67 -5.79 2.84
N SER A 70 -12.78 -6.22 3.45
CA SER A 70 -13.35 -5.60 4.67
C SER A 70 -13.73 -6.55 5.79
N ASP A 71 -13.93 -7.83 5.50
CA ASP A 71 -14.37 -8.83 6.48
C ASP A 71 -13.32 -9.04 7.58
N VAL A 72 -13.78 -8.96 8.84
CA VAL A 72 -13.05 -9.43 10.02
C VAL A 72 -13.48 -10.87 10.28
N THR A 73 -12.74 -11.82 9.71
CA THR A 73 -12.98 -13.27 9.86
C THR A 73 -12.38 -13.84 11.16
N SER A 74 -11.40 -13.13 11.73
CA SER A 74 -10.89 -13.38 13.07
C SER A 74 -10.36 -12.09 13.70
N GLY A 75 -10.15 -12.08 15.02
CA GLY A 75 -9.31 -11.07 15.64
C GLY A 75 -9.09 -11.28 17.12
N THR A 76 -8.03 -10.70 17.67
CA THR A 76 -7.64 -10.84 19.07
C THR A 76 -7.90 -9.55 19.84
N ILE A 77 -8.60 -9.62 20.97
CA ILE A 77 -8.73 -8.53 21.94
C ILE A 77 -7.60 -8.62 22.98
N TYR A 78 -7.08 -7.47 23.41
CA TYR A 78 -6.09 -7.36 24.49
C TYR A 78 -6.59 -6.35 25.52
N LEU A 79 -6.60 -6.73 26.80
CA LEU A 79 -6.76 -5.81 27.93
C LEU A 79 -5.39 -5.56 28.57
N VAL A 80 -5.04 -4.28 28.68
CA VAL A 80 -3.71 -3.84 29.15
C VAL A 80 -3.88 -2.91 30.35
N ASP A 81 -3.17 -3.20 31.44
CA ASP A 81 -3.24 -2.42 32.67
C ASP A 81 -2.44 -1.11 32.62
N ALA A 82 -2.50 -0.33 33.71
CA ALA A 82 -1.78 0.93 33.84
C ALA A 82 -0.24 0.78 33.85
N ALA A 83 0.30 -0.42 34.12
CA ALA A 83 1.71 -0.73 34.03
C ALA A 83 2.14 -1.19 32.62
N GLY A 84 1.20 -1.34 31.68
CA GLY A 84 1.45 -1.80 30.31
C GLY A 84 1.55 -3.32 30.18
N LYS A 85 1.11 -4.08 31.19
CA LYS A 85 1.05 -5.55 31.17
C LYS A 85 -0.28 -6.00 30.56
N ILE A 86 -0.25 -7.04 29.72
CA ILE A 86 -1.45 -7.75 29.29
C ILE A 86 -2.00 -8.55 30.47
N VAL A 87 -3.27 -8.29 30.82
CA VAL A 87 -3.97 -9.02 31.89
C VAL A 87 -5.01 -10.00 31.36
N PHE A 88 -5.50 -9.77 30.14
CA PHE A 88 -6.41 -10.67 29.43
C PHE A 88 -6.17 -10.58 27.93
N THR A 89 -6.28 -11.71 27.24
CA THR A 89 -6.34 -11.77 25.77
C THR A 89 -7.32 -12.87 25.36
N LYS A 90 -8.01 -12.67 24.23
CA LYS A 90 -8.90 -13.67 23.64
C LYS A 90 -8.95 -13.52 22.11
N GLU A 91 -8.88 -14.64 21.39
CA GLU A 91 -9.25 -14.72 19.99
C GLU A 91 -10.78 -14.79 19.83
N ILE A 92 -11.32 -14.05 18.87
CA ILE A 92 -12.72 -13.97 18.47
C ILE A 92 -12.83 -14.52 17.04
N THR A 93 -13.53 -15.63 16.87
CA THR A 93 -13.78 -16.24 15.55
C THR A 93 -14.97 -15.59 14.84
N GLU A 94 -15.08 -15.76 13.52
CA GLU A 94 -16.21 -15.23 12.72
C GLU A 94 -17.59 -15.62 13.31
N SER A 95 -17.71 -16.84 13.83
CA SER A 95 -18.91 -17.40 14.46
C SER A 95 -19.28 -16.81 15.83
N GLU A 96 -18.38 -16.09 16.49
CA GLU A 96 -18.64 -15.49 17.81
C GLU A 96 -19.28 -14.11 17.74
N TRP A 97 -19.37 -13.50 16.56
CA TRP A 97 -20.00 -12.20 16.36
C TRP A 97 -21.53 -12.29 16.42
N LYS A 98 -22.09 -12.15 17.63
CA LYS A 98 -23.55 -12.20 17.90
C LYS A 98 -24.37 -11.23 17.02
N ALA A 99 -23.82 -10.08 16.62
CA ALA A 99 -24.46 -9.10 15.72
C ALA A 99 -24.00 -9.19 14.24
N GLY A 100 -23.41 -10.31 13.84
CA GLY A 100 -22.69 -10.44 12.57
C GLY A 100 -21.30 -9.80 12.63
N LYS A 101 -20.39 -10.29 11.78
CA LYS A 101 -18.99 -9.87 11.78
C LYS A 101 -18.81 -8.38 11.40
N PRO A 102 -17.76 -7.71 11.89
CA PRO A 102 -17.36 -6.43 11.33
C PRO A 102 -17.01 -6.59 9.85
N THR A 103 -17.63 -5.77 9.00
CA THR A 103 -17.34 -5.70 7.57
C THR A 103 -17.73 -4.32 7.03
N GLN A 104 -17.64 -4.05 5.72
CA GLN A 104 -17.89 -2.72 5.17
C GLN A 104 -19.35 -2.29 5.42
N GLY A 105 -19.53 -1.32 6.33
CA GLY A 105 -20.85 -0.82 6.74
C GLY A 105 -21.53 -1.55 7.90
N ASN A 106 -21.09 -2.74 8.30
CA ASN A 106 -21.58 -3.43 9.50
C ASN A 106 -20.57 -3.34 10.64
N ASP A 107 -21.00 -2.82 11.80
CA ASP A 107 -20.22 -2.85 13.03
C ASP A 107 -20.47 -4.18 13.74
N GLY A 108 -19.41 -4.94 14.02
CA GLY A 108 -19.53 -6.21 14.72
C GLY A 108 -19.65 -6.02 16.21
N SER A 109 -20.54 -6.78 16.84
CA SER A 109 -20.74 -6.79 18.29
C SER A 109 -20.77 -8.22 18.85
N THR A 110 -20.10 -8.42 19.98
CA THR A 110 -20.19 -9.65 20.77
C THR A 110 -19.96 -9.37 22.26
N GLN A 111 -20.18 -10.39 23.09
CA GLN A 111 -20.00 -10.34 24.53
C GLN A 111 -19.01 -11.40 25.00
N ILE A 112 -18.08 -10.98 25.83
CA ILE A 112 -16.93 -11.76 26.27
C ILE A 112 -17.02 -11.94 27.79
N LYS A 113 -16.99 -13.20 28.27
CA LYS A 113 -16.70 -13.52 29.68
C LYS A 113 -15.19 -13.44 29.91
N ILE A 114 -14.81 -12.86 31.05
CA ILE A 114 -13.45 -12.66 31.52
C ILE A 114 -13.37 -13.25 32.93
N GLU A 115 -12.39 -14.12 33.18
CA GLU A 115 -12.25 -14.77 34.48
C GLU A 115 -11.89 -13.76 35.58
N VAL A 116 -12.42 -13.95 36.80
CA VAL A 116 -12.36 -12.94 37.88
C VAL A 116 -10.92 -12.55 38.25
N GLU A 117 -9.97 -13.47 38.14
CA GLU A 117 -8.55 -13.21 38.42
C GLU A 117 -7.81 -12.39 37.35
N SER A 118 -8.42 -12.20 36.16
CA SER A 118 -7.83 -11.41 35.07
C SER A 118 -8.03 -9.90 35.22
N VAL A 119 -9.03 -9.45 35.99
CA VAL A 119 -9.37 -8.02 36.13
C VAL A 119 -9.82 -7.64 37.54
N VAL A 120 -9.38 -6.46 37.98
CA VAL A 120 -9.75 -5.84 39.27
C VAL A 120 -10.89 -4.84 39.07
N ALA A 121 -11.93 -4.93 39.91
CA ALA A 121 -13.04 -3.98 39.90
C ALA A 121 -12.57 -2.55 40.26
N GLY A 122 -13.12 -1.55 39.55
CA GLY A 122 -12.73 -0.14 39.66
C GLY A 122 -11.44 0.24 38.93
N ALA A 123 -10.67 -0.71 38.40
CA ALA A 123 -9.48 -0.43 37.61
C ALA A 123 -9.81 -0.17 36.13
N THR A 124 -9.06 0.74 35.50
CA THR A 124 -9.17 1.06 34.08
C THR A 124 -8.14 0.29 33.26
N TYR A 125 -8.60 -0.41 32.22
CA TYR A 125 -7.77 -1.12 31.26
C TYR A 125 -7.86 -0.45 29.89
N LYS A 126 -6.75 -0.39 29.16
CA LYS A 126 -6.75 -0.07 27.73
C LYS A 126 -7.22 -1.28 26.93
N VAL A 127 -7.93 -1.03 25.83
CA VAL A 127 -8.49 -2.07 24.96
C VAL A 127 -7.91 -1.94 23.55
N TYR A 128 -7.31 -3.01 23.06
CA TYR A 128 -6.80 -3.11 21.69
C TYR A 128 -7.46 -4.28 20.96
N PHE A 129 -7.68 -4.15 19.66
CA PHE A 129 -8.22 -5.22 18.82
C PHE A 129 -7.43 -5.34 17.51
N LEU A 130 -6.90 -6.53 17.24
CA LEU A 130 -6.14 -6.87 16.04
C LEU A 130 -6.94 -7.86 15.20
N ALA A 131 -7.43 -7.43 14.04
CA ALA A 131 -8.19 -8.26 13.11
C ALA A 131 -7.28 -9.04 12.16
N ASN A 132 -7.72 -10.25 11.80
CA ASN A 132 -7.22 -11.10 10.72
C ASN A 132 -5.73 -11.52 10.79
N THR A 133 -5.02 -11.18 11.86
CA THR A 133 -3.63 -11.58 12.11
C THR A 133 -3.33 -11.62 13.61
N THR A 134 -2.19 -12.20 13.99
CA THR A 134 -1.80 -12.39 15.39
C THR A 134 -0.50 -11.64 15.72
N ASN A 135 -0.41 -11.08 16.93
CA ASN A 135 0.80 -10.43 17.42
C ASN A 135 0.74 -10.22 18.95
N ASP A 136 1.82 -10.51 19.68
CA ASP A 136 1.81 -10.41 21.15
C ASP A 136 1.67 -8.98 21.70
N LYS A 137 2.00 -7.95 20.90
CA LYS A 137 2.03 -6.54 21.36
C LYS A 137 1.77 -5.52 20.23
N PRO A 138 0.58 -5.52 19.62
CA PRO A 138 0.30 -4.77 18.40
C PRO A 138 0.40 -3.24 18.51
N TRP A 139 0.31 -2.65 19.71
CA TRP A 139 0.55 -1.21 19.92
C TRP A 139 2.04 -0.80 20.01
N ALA A 140 2.96 -1.74 19.83
CA ALA A 140 4.41 -1.50 19.86
C ALA A 140 5.20 -2.24 18.76
N ASN A 141 4.61 -3.27 18.15
CA ASN A 141 5.29 -4.15 17.21
C ASN A 141 5.06 -3.76 15.73
N ILE A 142 5.91 -4.32 14.86
CA ILE A 142 5.80 -4.24 13.40
C ILE A 142 5.29 -5.55 12.81
N LEU A 143 4.69 -5.47 11.61
CA LEU A 143 4.60 -6.60 10.70
C LEU A 143 5.82 -6.63 9.77
N THR A 144 6.18 -7.81 9.28
CA THR A 144 7.18 -8.00 8.21
C THR A 144 6.62 -8.95 7.16
N ALA A 145 6.38 -8.44 5.95
CA ALA A 145 5.84 -9.19 4.82
C ALA A 145 6.89 -10.16 4.26
N THR A 146 6.48 -11.41 4.06
CA THR A 146 7.32 -12.53 3.60
C THR A 146 7.36 -12.65 2.08
N ASN A 147 6.54 -11.88 1.38
CA ASN A 147 6.57 -11.71 -0.08
C ASN A 147 6.21 -10.25 -0.43
N LYS A 148 6.29 -9.89 -1.72
CA LYS A 148 5.84 -8.59 -2.23
C LYS A 148 4.34 -8.34 -1.95
N PHE A 149 3.93 -7.08 -2.13
CA PHE A 149 2.54 -6.63 -1.91
C PHE A 149 1.98 -6.88 -0.50
N ALA A 150 2.81 -6.66 0.52
CA ALA A 150 2.46 -6.79 1.95
C ALA A 150 1.98 -8.20 2.38
N GLN A 151 2.19 -9.24 1.56
CA GLN A 151 1.76 -10.61 1.86
C GLN A 151 2.40 -11.17 3.15
N PRO A 152 1.63 -11.91 3.98
CA PRO A 152 0.25 -12.39 3.74
C PRO A 152 -0.88 -11.46 4.22
N TYR A 153 -0.56 -10.22 4.63
CA TYR A 153 -1.46 -9.34 5.40
C TYR A 153 -2.50 -8.58 4.57
N ASP A 154 -2.52 -8.83 3.26
CA ASP A 154 -3.41 -8.35 2.21
C ASP A 154 -4.35 -9.44 1.66
N THR A 155 -4.30 -10.66 2.21
CA THR A 155 -5.01 -11.79 1.60
C THR A 155 -6.53 -11.68 1.77
N ASN A 156 -7.29 -12.17 0.78
CA ASN A 156 -8.74 -12.07 0.74
C ASN A 156 -9.43 -12.59 2.03
N ASN A 157 -10.32 -11.77 2.58
CA ASN A 157 -11.01 -11.94 3.87
C ASN A 157 -10.07 -11.95 5.10
N LYS A 158 -8.80 -11.58 4.90
CA LYS A 158 -7.72 -11.62 5.90
C LYS A 158 -6.82 -10.38 5.90
N PHE A 159 -7.34 -9.25 5.42
CA PHE A 159 -6.65 -7.95 5.54
C PHE A 159 -6.40 -7.62 7.01
N ALA A 160 -5.14 -7.48 7.41
CA ALA A 160 -4.78 -7.13 8.78
C ALA A 160 -5.28 -5.73 9.13
N MET A 161 -6.00 -5.58 10.24
CA MET A 161 -6.51 -4.29 10.72
C MET A 161 -6.25 -4.10 12.23
N PHE A 162 -6.03 -2.87 12.67
CA PHE A 162 -5.78 -2.54 14.07
C PHE A 162 -6.39 -1.19 14.45
N ASN A 163 -6.49 -0.89 15.76
CA ASN A 163 -6.93 0.40 16.31
C ASN A 163 -6.40 1.58 15.48
N GLN A 164 -7.31 2.41 14.95
CA GLN A 164 -6.98 3.65 14.25
C GLN A 164 -6.15 4.56 15.17
N ASN A 165 -5.02 5.08 14.67
CA ASN A 165 -4.15 5.97 15.43
C ASN A 165 -3.62 7.11 14.55
N ASP A 166 -4.39 8.18 14.42
CA ASP A 166 -4.12 9.33 13.56
C ASP A 166 -4.41 10.67 14.27
N LYS A 167 -4.63 11.74 13.52
CA LYS A 167 -4.94 13.07 14.06
C LYS A 167 -6.34 13.16 14.71
N ALA A 168 -7.26 12.28 14.36
CA ALA A 168 -8.65 12.29 14.81
C ALA A 168 -8.94 11.22 15.88
N VAL A 169 -8.25 10.07 15.83
CA VAL A 169 -8.42 8.96 16.77
C VAL A 169 -7.09 8.58 17.40
N ASN A 170 -7.04 8.57 18.74
CA ASN A 170 -5.92 8.02 19.50
C ASN A 170 -6.17 6.52 19.76
N GLY A 171 -5.42 5.64 19.10
CA GLY A 171 -5.57 4.19 19.22
C GLY A 171 -5.35 3.64 20.63
N ASN A 172 -4.79 4.44 21.54
CA ASN A 172 -4.58 4.12 22.96
C ASN A 172 -5.67 4.70 23.89
N GLY A 173 -6.66 5.41 23.36
CA GLY A 173 -7.75 6.05 24.11
C GLY A 173 -8.92 5.11 24.46
N TYR A 174 -9.03 3.97 23.79
CA TYR A 174 -10.04 2.95 24.08
C TYR A 174 -9.79 2.30 25.44
N THR A 175 -10.80 2.35 26.32
CA THR A 175 -10.70 1.86 27.70
C THR A 175 -11.94 1.10 28.15
N VAL A 176 -11.81 0.29 29.20
CA VAL A 176 -12.91 -0.34 29.93
C VAL A 176 -12.63 -0.29 31.44
N VAL A 177 -13.70 -0.19 32.24
CA VAL A 177 -13.68 -0.32 33.69
C VAL A 177 -14.72 -1.37 34.08
N PHE A 178 -14.35 -2.29 34.96
CA PHE A 178 -15.25 -3.31 35.49
C PHE A 178 -15.78 -2.90 36.88
N THR A 179 -17.06 -3.11 37.15
CA THR A 179 -17.67 -3.04 38.49
C THR A 179 -18.20 -4.41 38.88
N ASP A 180 -18.53 -4.62 40.16
CA ASP A 180 -19.15 -5.86 40.62
C ASP A 180 -20.48 -6.17 39.93
N ASP A 181 -21.22 -5.15 39.46
CA ASP A 181 -22.45 -5.36 38.68
C ASP A 181 -22.17 -5.91 37.27
N ASN A 182 -20.96 -5.76 36.72
CA ASN A 182 -20.56 -6.35 35.44
C ASN A 182 -20.26 -7.86 35.53
N LYS A 183 -20.43 -8.46 36.72
CA LYS A 183 -20.43 -9.91 36.89
C LYS A 183 -21.68 -10.57 36.28
N LYS A 184 -22.75 -9.82 36.02
CA LYS A 184 -23.98 -10.32 35.36
C LYS A 184 -23.91 -10.16 33.84
N GLU A 185 -24.27 -11.20 33.08
CA GLU A 185 -24.31 -11.14 31.60
C GLU A 185 -25.20 -9.99 31.10
N THR A 186 -26.32 -9.72 31.77
CA THR A 186 -27.26 -8.63 31.41
C THR A 186 -26.75 -7.21 31.65
N ASN A 187 -25.56 -7.05 32.24
CA ASN A 187 -24.96 -5.75 32.55
C ASN A 187 -23.45 -5.72 32.23
N ALA A 188 -23.07 -6.21 31.05
CA ALA A 188 -21.67 -6.24 30.60
C ALA A 188 -21.00 -4.85 30.60
N ALA A 189 -19.71 -4.81 30.99
CA ALA A 189 -18.89 -3.61 30.93
C ALA A 189 -18.76 -3.09 29.48
N GLN A 190 -18.81 -1.77 29.31
CA GLN A 190 -18.81 -1.13 27.99
C GLN A 190 -17.45 -0.49 27.68
N ILE A 191 -16.95 -0.71 26.46
CA ILE A 191 -15.77 -0.02 25.94
C ILE A 191 -16.10 1.46 25.75
N LYS A 192 -15.20 2.32 26.20
CA LYS A 192 -15.31 3.77 26.11
C LYS A 192 -14.16 4.40 25.33
N TYR A 193 -14.48 5.49 24.65
CA TYR A 193 -13.55 6.45 24.06
C TYR A 193 -14.01 7.85 24.46
N ASP A 194 -13.10 8.70 24.96
CA ASP A 194 -13.42 10.03 25.51
C ASP A 194 -14.64 10.05 26.47
N ASN A 195 -14.73 9.01 27.31
CA ASN A 195 -15.82 8.71 28.27
C ASN A 195 -17.18 8.28 27.69
N ALA A 196 -17.41 8.43 26.38
CA ALA A 196 -18.59 7.90 25.69
C ALA A 196 -18.44 6.40 25.39
N VAL A 197 -19.53 5.64 25.38
CA VAL A 197 -19.51 4.27 24.84
C VAL A 197 -19.25 4.34 23.34
N SER A 198 -18.32 3.53 22.82
CA SER A 198 -17.90 3.62 21.41
C SER A 198 -17.32 2.31 20.89
N PRO A 199 -17.51 1.98 19.60
CA PRO A 199 -16.81 0.87 18.97
C PRO A 199 -15.32 1.20 18.79
N ILE A 200 -14.47 0.18 18.84
CA ILE A 200 -13.07 0.29 18.43
C ILE A 200 -13.06 0.50 16.92
N LYS A 201 -12.67 1.70 16.47
CA LYS A 201 -12.40 1.98 15.05
C LYS A 201 -11.09 1.32 14.68
N ILE A 202 -11.13 0.45 13.66
CA ILE A 202 -9.96 -0.24 13.12
C ILE A 202 -9.68 0.18 11.68
N GLU A 203 -8.41 0.30 11.31
CA GLU A 203 -7.98 0.55 9.92
C GLU A 203 -7.11 -0.59 9.40
N ARG A 204 -7.22 -0.84 8.09
CA ARG A 204 -6.32 -1.73 7.33
C ARG A 204 -4.88 -1.27 7.48
N LEU A 205 -3.94 -2.20 7.65
CA LEU A 205 -2.50 -1.91 7.72
C LEU A 205 -1.87 -1.69 6.34
N THR A 206 -2.62 -1.92 5.26
CA THR A 206 -2.22 -1.76 3.86
C THR A 206 -2.94 -0.60 3.18
N ALA A 207 -2.30 -0.03 2.17
CA ALA A 207 -2.94 0.76 1.12
C ALA A 207 -3.25 -0.12 -0.09
N ARG A 208 -4.03 0.39 -1.04
CA ARG A 208 -4.29 -0.25 -2.33
C ARG A 208 -3.79 0.65 -3.46
N ILE A 209 -3.13 0.06 -4.45
CA ILE A 209 -2.78 0.71 -5.72
C ILE A 209 -3.57 -0.05 -6.79
N ASP A 210 -4.48 0.63 -7.47
CA ASP A 210 -5.22 0.03 -8.58
C ASP A 210 -4.34 0.01 -9.85
N GLU A 211 -4.56 -0.97 -10.71
CA GLU A 211 -3.94 -1.08 -12.03
C GLU A 211 -4.02 0.27 -12.78
N PRO A 212 -2.91 0.78 -13.34
CA PRO A 212 -2.93 2.06 -14.03
C PRO A 212 -3.83 2.03 -15.27
N THR A 213 -4.40 3.18 -15.60
CA THR A 213 -5.24 3.38 -16.79
C THR A 213 -4.55 4.32 -17.78
N SER A 214 -4.80 4.16 -19.08
CA SER A 214 -4.20 5.00 -20.13
C SER A 214 -5.23 5.47 -21.15
N ASN A 215 -5.52 6.76 -21.14
CA ASN A 215 -6.31 7.43 -22.18
C ASN A 215 -5.45 7.79 -23.41
N ALA A 216 -4.12 7.75 -23.27
CA ALA A 216 -3.20 7.97 -24.37
C ALA A 216 -3.17 6.78 -25.33
N ALA A 217 -3.57 7.02 -26.59
CA ALA A 217 -3.47 6.11 -27.72
C ALA A 217 -2.53 6.63 -28.84
N GLU A 218 -2.15 7.91 -28.78
CA GLU A 218 -1.28 8.61 -29.72
C GLU A 218 -0.41 9.64 -28.97
N ILE A 219 0.65 10.14 -29.61
CA ILE A 219 1.46 11.25 -29.07
C ILE A 219 0.74 12.58 -29.32
N LYS A 220 0.49 13.34 -28.26
CA LYS A 220 -0.15 14.66 -28.30
C LYS A 220 0.90 15.77 -28.42
N ALA A 221 0.54 16.86 -29.10
CA ALA A 221 1.37 18.06 -29.14
C ALA A 221 1.42 18.74 -27.76
N TYR A 222 2.62 19.08 -27.30
CA TYR A 222 2.83 19.78 -26.04
C TYR A 222 2.56 21.28 -26.18
N THR A 223 1.65 21.82 -25.37
CA THR A 223 1.14 23.18 -25.51
C THR A 223 1.69 24.17 -24.49
N LYS A 224 2.48 23.72 -23.51
CA LYS A 224 3.07 24.61 -22.49
C LYS A 224 4.37 25.26 -22.99
N THR A 225 4.71 26.40 -22.39
CA THR A 225 5.80 27.27 -22.85
C THR A 225 7.17 26.91 -22.28
N ASP A 226 7.21 26.13 -21.19
CA ASP A 226 8.36 25.72 -20.37
C ASP A 226 9.37 24.79 -21.06
N ALA A 227 8.97 24.03 -22.07
CA ALA A 227 9.89 23.18 -22.84
C ALA A 227 10.95 24.00 -23.64
N THR A 228 12.19 23.53 -23.67
CA THR A 228 13.29 24.10 -24.46
C THR A 228 13.09 23.91 -25.97
N PRO A 229 13.86 24.62 -26.84
CA PRO A 229 13.81 24.39 -28.29
C PRO A 229 14.17 22.96 -28.72
N ALA A 230 15.04 22.27 -27.97
CA ALA A 230 15.43 20.89 -28.25
C ALA A 230 14.29 19.91 -27.94
N GLU A 231 13.67 20.04 -26.77
CA GLU A 231 12.51 19.23 -26.36
C GLU A 231 11.31 19.47 -27.30
N LYS A 232 11.04 20.73 -27.67
CA LYS A 232 9.99 21.07 -28.65
C LYS A 232 10.20 20.37 -29.99
N LYS A 233 11.41 20.43 -30.56
CA LYS A 233 11.77 19.71 -31.79
C LYS A 233 11.60 18.18 -31.65
N ALA A 234 11.94 17.60 -30.49
CA ALA A 234 11.79 16.17 -30.24
C ALA A 234 10.30 15.75 -30.12
N MET A 235 9.47 16.55 -29.46
CA MET A 235 8.02 16.34 -29.35
C MET A 235 7.33 16.50 -30.71
N GLU A 236 7.70 17.50 -31.50
CA GLU A 236 7.22 17.68 -32.88
C GLU A 236 7.58 16.48 -33.77
N ASP A 237 8.81 15.94 -33.64
CA ASP A 237 9.26 14.76 -34.39
C ASP A 237 8.47 13.50 -34.00
N ALA A 238 8.15 13.32 -32.72
CA ALA A 238 7.32 12.23 -32.22
C ALA A 238 5.86 12.34 -32.68
N VAL A 239 5.22 13.50 -32.55
CA VAL A 239 3.87 13.77 -33.09
C VAL A 239 3.83 13.53 -34.61
N LYS A 240 4.90 13.87 -35.32
CA LYS A 240 5.02 13.64 -36.76
C LYS A 240 5.13 12.15 -37.10
N LYS A 241 5.94 11.37 -36.37
CA LYS A 241 6.34 9.99 -36.75
C LYS A 241 5.56 8.85 -36.07
N VAL A 242 5.03 9.04 -34.85
CA VAL A 242 4.31 7.99 -34.11
C VAL A 242 2.85 7.90 -34.57
N GLU A 243 2.42 6.72 -34.99
CA GLU A 243 1.03 6.42 -35.37
C GLU A 243 0.18 6.17 -34.13
N SER A 244 0.68 5.35 -33.21
CA SER A 244 -0.01 5.00 -31.97
C SER A 244 0.97 4.59 -30.88
N ILE A 245 0.49 4.66 -29.65
CA ILE A 245 1.19 4.21 -28.45
C ILE A 245 0.18 3.49 -27.55
N LYS A 246 0.48 2.26 -27.13
CA LYS A 246 -0.43 1.41 -26.35
C LYS A 246 0.26 0.86 -25.11
N MET A 247 -0.37 0.99 -23.94
CA MET A 247 0.12 0.41 -22.70
C MET A 247 0.07 -1.13 -22.78
N THR A 248 1.16 -1.78 -22.40
CA THR A 248 1.31 -3.26 -22.43
C THR A 248 1.50 -3.85 -21.04
N GLY A 249 2.01 -3.09 -20.08
CA GLY A 249 2.19 -3.54 -18.71
C GLY A 249 2.59 -2.43 -17.75
N TYR A 250 2.74 -2.78 -16.47
CA TYR A 250 3.12 -1.87 -15.41
C TYR A 250 3.88 -2.60 -14.29
N ALA A 251 4.63 -1.86 -13.48
CA ALA A 251 5.28 -2.40 -12.30
C ALA A 251 5.30 -1.36 -11.16
N ILE A 252 5.29 -1.82 -9.91
CA ILE A 252 5.35 -0.94 -8.74
C ILE A 252 6.64 -1.23 -7.99
N SER A 253 7.44 -0.19 -7.77
CA SER A 253 8.76 -0.30 -7.15
C SER A 253 8.81 0.24 -5.73
N ASN A 254 9.87 -0.12 -5.01
CA ASN A 254 10.13 0.28 -3.63
C ASN A 254 8.97 -0.12 -2.68
N LEU A 255 8.53 -1.37 -2.76
CA LEU A 255 7.47 -1.94 -1.93
C LEU A 255 8.01 -2.27 -0.53
N SER A 256 7.62 -1.51 0.50
CA SER A 256 8.10 -1.74 1.88
C SER A 256 7.72 -3.13 2.37
N ASN A 257 8.68 -3.90 2.91
CA ASN A 257 8.38 -5.15 3.60
C ASN A 257 7.92 -4.98 5.04
N LYS A 258 7.87 -3.76 5.61
CA LYS A 258 7.49 -3.52 7.01
C LYS A 258 6.49 -2.39 7.18
N SER A 259 5.64 -2.54 8.18
CA SER A 259 4.74 -1.49 8.69
C SER A 259 4.60 -1.64 10.21
N TYR A 260 4.46 -0.54 10.95
CA TYR A 260 4.03 -0.62 12.35
C TYR A 260 2.56 -1.07 12.40
N ILE A 261 2.20 -1.91 13.35
CA ILE A 261 0.80 -2.36 13.48
C ILE A 261 -0.09 -1.17 13.84
N MET A 262 0.29 -0.39 14.86
CA MET A 262 -0.25 0.93 15.17
C MET A 262 0.63 2.02 14.53
N GLN A 263 0.06 3.02 13.86
CA GLN A 263 0.85 4.13 13.30
C GLN A 263 1.53 4.96 14.39
N HIS A 264 2.69 5.54 14.07
CA HIS A 264 3.37 6.53 14.90
C HIS A 264 3.56 7.82 14.08
N TRP A 265 3.48 8.99 14.72
CA TRP A 265 3.45 10.29 14.04
C TRP A 265 4.38 11.30 14.69
N THR A 266 5.10 12.08 13.88
CA THR A 266 5.94 13.21 14.28
C THR A 266 5.38 14.48 13.66
N GLY A 267 4.59 15.23 14.43
CA GLY A 267 3.80 16.34 13.90
C GLY A 267 2.74 15.84 12.91
N THR A 268 2.87 16.21 11.63
CA THR A 268 2.02 15.73 10.52
C THR A 268 2.66 14.63 9.68
N THR A 269 3.87 14.18 10.01
CA THR A 269 4.61 13.17 9.23
C THR A 269 4.48 11.79 9.87
N LEU A 270 4.18 10.78 9.05
CA LEU A 270 4.14 9.37 9.47
C LEU A 270 5.57 8.85 9.75
N ASN A 271 5.75 8.09 10.83
CA ASN A 271 6.99 7.38 11.11
C ASN A 271 6.91 5.94 10.55
N ILE A 272 7.78 5.59 9.62
CA ILE A 272 7.93 4.22 9.10
C ILE A 272 8.97 3.41 9.91
N PRO A 273 8.92 2.06 9.91
CA PRO A 273 9.89 1.22 10.60
C PRO A 273 11.34 1.39 10.13
N SER A 274 12.30 1.08 11.01
CA SER A 274 13.71 0.99 10.63
C SER A 274 14.07 -0.36 10.02
N GLY A 275 15.13 -0.38 9.20
CA GLY A 275 15.62 -1.60 8.54
C GLY A 275 14.60 -2.24 7.59
N ILE A 276 13.85 -1.42 6.84
CA ILE A 276 12.99 -1.90 5.75
C ILE A 276 13.87 -2.54 4.67
N THR A 277 13.46 -3.71 4.19
CA THR A 277 13.89 -4.23 2.89
C THR A 277 12.77 -3.91 1.89
N TYR A 278 13.12 -3.37 0.74
CA TYR A 278 12.14 -3.07 -0.30
C TYR A 278 12.11 -4.21 -1.32
N TYR A 279 10.91 -4.74 -1.63
CA TYR A 279 10.74 -5.58 -2.80
C TYR A 279 10.66 -4.70 -4.05
N GLN A 280 11.18 -5.21 -5.17
CA GLN A 280 11.26 -4.49 -6.44
C GLN A 280 11.86 -3.07 -6.26
N PRO A 281 13.02 -2.90 -5.59
CA PRO A 281 13.64 -1.60 -5.43
C PRO A 281 14.04 -1.02 -6.79
N THR A 282 13.97 0.30 -6.95
CA THR A 282 14.22 1.00 -8.24
C THR A 282 15.49 0.51 -8.97
N LYS A 283 16.57 0.21 -8.25
CA LYS A 283 17.84 -0.31 -8.82
C LYS A 283 17.73 -1.66 -9.56
N GLU A 284 16.75 -2.49 -9.23
CA GLU A 284 16.59 -3.84 -9.82
C GLU A 284 15.80 -3.82 -11.14
N PHE A 285 15.32 -2.65 -11.58
CA PHE A 285 14.79 -2.43 -12.93
C PHE A 285 15.88 -2.12 -13.98
N GLY A 286 17.16 -2.25 -13.60
CA GLY A 286 18.31 -2.02 -14.46
C GLY A 286 18.88 -0.61 -14.41
N THR A 287 19.55 -0.19 -15.49
CA THR A 287 20.32 1.05 -15.59
C THR A 287 19.72 2.00 -16.64
N ALA A 288 20.45 3.07 -17.01
CA ALA A 288 20.04 3.96 -18.09
C ALA A 288 20.03 3.31 -19.49
N THR A 289 20.65 2.13 -19.64
CA THR A 289 20.85 1.42 -20.93
C THR A 289 20.57 -0.09 -20.90
N LEU A 290 20.36 -0.65 -19.70
CA LEU A 290 20.02 -2.06 -19.44
C LEU A 290 18.65 -2.13 -18.76
N LEU A 291 17.76 -2.99 -19.22
CA LEU A 291 16.60 -3.48 -18.47
C LEU A 291 17.01 -4.72 -17.66
N GLU A 292 16.65 -4.75 -16.37
CA GLU A 292 16.75 -5.95 -15.53
C GLU A 292 15.37 -6.30 -14.95
N ASN A 293 15.17 -7.57 -14.60
CA ASN A 293 13.92 -8.12 -14.04
C ASN A 293 12.64 -7.70 -14.80
N GLY A 294 12.61 -7.93 -16.12
CA GLY A 294 11.45 -7.60 -16.96
C GLY A 294 10.15 -8.33 -16.59
N ASP A 295 10.27 -9.45 -15.87
CA ASP A 295 9.18 -10.20 -15.22
C ASP A 295 8.49 -9.43 -14.08
N TYR A 296 9.06 -8.30 -13.64
CA TYR A 296 8.43 -7.39 -12.69
C TYR A 296 7.23 -6.64 -13.29
N PHE A 297 7.09 -6.60 -14.62
CA PHE A 297 5.97 -5.96 -15.30
C PHE A 297 4.78 -6.90 -15.42
N THR A 298 3.72 -6.60 -14.66
CA THR A 298 2.39 -7.19 -14.83
C THR A 298 1.81 -6.72 -16.16
N ALA A 299 1.30 -7.64 -16.99
CA ALA A 299 0.64 -7.29 -18.25
C ALA A 299 -0.65 -6.50 -18.01
N ALA A 300 -0.85 -5.42 -18.77
CA ALA A 300 -2.03 -4.57 -18.63
C ALA A 300 -3.28 -5.31 -19.12
N THR A 301 -4.31 -5.33 -18.27
CA THR A 301 -5.59 -5.99 -18.53
C THR A 301 -6.57 -5.03 -19.24
N THR A 302 -7.80 -5.46 -19.45
CA THR A 302 -8.91 -4.60 -19.85
C THR A 302 -10.17 -5.16 -19.21
N PRO A 303 -10.90 -4.40 -18.36
CA PRO A 303 -10.81 -2.95 -18.14
C PRO A 303 -9.97 -2.54 -16.90
N ASN A 304 -8.69 -2.93 -16.84
CA ASN A 304 -7.73 -2.54 -15.80
C ASN A 304 -8.21 -2.84 -14.36
N THR A 305 -8.38 -4.13 -14.04
CA THR A 305 -9.04 -4.58 -12.80
C THR A 305 -8.10 -5.12 -11.72
N HIS A 306 -6.78 -5.18 -11.95
CA HIS A 306 -5.85 -5.66 -10.93
C HIS A 306 -5.71 -4.67 -9.77
N LYS A 307 -5.37 -5.18 -8.59
CA LYS A 307 -5.28 -4.44 -7.32
C LYS A 307 -4.04 -4.92 -6.57
N ASP A 308 -3.06 -4.04 -6.39
CA ASP A 308 -1.82 -4.30 -5.68
C ASP A 308 -1.88 -3.67 -4.29
N TYR A 309 -1.81 -4.48 -3.24
CA TYR A 309 -1.85 -4.01 -1.86
C TYR A 309 -0.44 -3.76 -1.33
N VAL A 310 -0.24 -2.71 -0.53
CA VAL A 310 1.11 -2.30 -0.12
C VAL A 310 1.16 -1.82 1.32
N PHE A 311 2.31 -1.99 1.99
CA PHE A 311 2.58 -1.31 3.26
C PHE A 311 2.96 0.16 3.02
N GLU A 312 2.86 0.93 4.11
CA GLU A 312 3.16 2.36 4.12
C GLU A 312 4.63 2.64 3.82
N ASN A 313 4.87 3.80 3.21
CA ASN A 313 6.20 4.27 2.83
C ASN A 313 6.21 5.80 2.76
N ASN A 314 7.33 6.42 3.11
CA ASN A 314 7.62 7.83 2.85
C ASN A 314 9.14 8.11 2.74
N ASN A 315 9.93 7.08 2.41
CA ASN A 315 11.37 7.18 2.33
C ASN A 315 11.81 7.99 1.11
N GLU A 316 12.55 9.08 1.36
CA GLU A 316 13.08 10.00 0.33
C GLU A 316 13.93 9.29 -0.73
N ASN A 317 14.70 8.26 -0.35
CA ASN A 317 15.62 7.53 -1.22
C ASN A 317 14.97 6.26 -1.84
N ALA A 318 13.74 5.94 -1.43
CA ALA A 318 13.03 4.73 -1.85
C ALA A 318 11.52 5.00 -2.00
N ALA A 319 11.17 6.10 -2.68
CA ALA A 319 9.78 6.49 -2.92
C ALA A 319 9.03 5.46 -3.78
N THR A 320 7.85 5.01 -3.35
CA THR A 320 7.04 4.05 -4.11
C THR A 320 6.68 4.64 -5.47
N SER A 321 7.10 3.97 -6.55
CA SER A 321 6.99 4.52 -7.91
C SER A 321 6.39 3.51 -8.88
N MET A 322 5.41 3.97 -9.66
CA MET A 322 4.80 3.26 -10.78
C MET A 322 5.69 3.37 -12.02
N TYR A 323 5.95 2.26 -12.68
CA TYR A 323 6.51 2.18 -14.03
C TYR A 323 5.41 1.74 -14.99
N PHE A 324 5.42 2.30 -16.19
CA PHE A 324 4.49 1.97 -17.26
C PHE A 324 5.29 1.48 -18.47
N GLU A 325 4.93 0.32 -19.02
CA GLU A 325 5.43 -0.17 -20.31
C GLU A 325 4.40 0.14 -21.41
N TYR A 326 4.89 0.67 -22.52
CA TYR A 326 4.11 0.90 -23.74
C TYR A 326 4.83 0.32 -24.96
N THR A 327 4.07 -0.07 -25.98
CA THR A 327 4.56 -0.27 -27.35
C THR A 327 4.18 0.91 -28.22
N VAL A 328 5.14 1.42 -29.00
CA VAL A 328 5.00 2.49 -30.00
C VAL A 328 5.00 1.90 -31.40
N LYS A 329 4.10 2.39 -32.26
CA LYS A 329 4.07 2.12 -33.70
C LYS A 329 4.39 3.40 -34.48
N LEU A 330 5.28 3.34 -35.47
CA LEU A 330 5.55 4.47 -36.37
C LEU A 330 4.64 4.43 -37.61
N LYS A 331 4.27 5.62 -38.13
CA LYS A 331 3.37 5.80 -39.30
C LYS A 331 3.94 5.27 -40.62
N ASP A 332 5.25 5.10 -40.68
CA ASP A 332 5.98 4.65 -41.86
C ASP A 332 7.13 3.74 -41.43
N MET A 333 7.02 2.46 -41.81
CA MET A 333 8.04 1.43 -41.62
C MET A 333 8.66 0.97 -42.96
N ALA A 334 8.36 1.63 -44.08
CA ALA A 334 8.91 1.26 -45.38
C ALA A 334 10.42 1.53 -45.41
N GLY A 335 11.23 0.49 -45.62
CA GLY A 335 12.69 0.59 -45.51
C GLY A 335 13.22 0.73 -44.08
N ALA A 336 12.39 0.46 -43.06
CA ALA A 336 12.86 0.33 -41.68
C ALA A 336 13.80 -0.87 -41.53
N ASP A 337 14.59 -0.90 -40.45
CA ASP A 337 15.54 -1.99 -40.25
C ASP A 337 14.91 -3.29 -39.74
N PHE A 338 13.87 -3.16 -38.91
CA PHE A 338 13.15 -4.28 -38.29
C PHE A 338 11.62 -4.05 -38.41
N PRO A 339 11.05 -4.11 -39.63
CA PRO A 339 9.64 -3.82 -39.86
C PRO A 339 8.70 -4.83 -39.19
N GLU A 340 9.15 -6.06 -38.97
CA GLU A 340 8.36 -7.16 -38.40
C GLU A 340 8.04 -6.99 -36.90
N ASP A 341 8.95 -6.38 -36.13
CA ASP A 341 8.80 -6.22 -34.67
C ASP A 341 8.62 -4.76 -34.22
N GLY A 342 8.76 -3.79 -35.13
CA GLY A 342 8.60 -2.38 -34.83
C GLY A 342 9.81 -1.70 -34.18
N THR A 343 10.97 -2.34 -34.09
CA THR A 343 12.17 -1.71 -33.50
C THR A 343 12.57 -0.45 -34.27
N PHE A 344 12.74 0.65 -33.53
CA PHE A 344 13.23 1.93 -34.04
C PHE A 344 14.27 2.53 -33.08
N TYR A 345 14.85 3.66 -33.47
CA TYR A 345 15.94 4.33 -32.76
C TYR A 345 15.58 5.75 -32.35
N ARG A 346 16.25 6.26 -31.31
CA ARG A 346 16.41 7.71 -31.09
C ARG A 346 17.90 8.04 -31.00
N TYR A 347 18.31 9.07 -31.73
CA TYR A 347 19.68 9.57 -31.75
C TYR A 347 19.63 11.10 -31.77
N ASN A 348 20.36 11.75 -30.85
CA ASN A 348 20.30 13.21 -30.64
C ASN A 348 18.85 13.76 -30.59
N ASN A 349 17.97 13.08 -29.85
CA ASN A 349 16.54 13.40 -29.68
C ASN A 349 15.67 13.41 -30.96
N VAL A 350 16.12 12.78 -32.05
CA VAL A 350 15.33 12.56 -33.28
C VAL A 350 15.06 11.06 -33.47
N ILE A 351 13.85 10.69 -33.89
CA ILE A 351 13.42 9.28 -34.09
C ILE A 351 13.81 8.78 -35.49
N TYR A 352 14.35 7.57 -35.61
CA TYR A 352 14.77 6.97 -36.87
C TYR A 352 14.30 5.52 -37.01
N LYS A 353 13.79 5.15 -38.18
CA LYS A 353 13.34 3.78 -38.50
C LYS A 353 14.45 2.88 -39.06
N SER A 354 15.56 3.47 -39.50
CA SER A 354 16.73 2.76 -40.01
C SER A 354 18.04 3.49 -39.66
N PHE A 355 19.16 2.75 -39.58
CA PHE A 355 20.49 3.35 -39.51
C PHE A 355 20.80 4.17 -40.76
N ALA A 356 20.28 3.78 -41.93
CA ALA A 356 20.45 4.53 -43.17
C ALA A 356 19.87 5.96 -43.09
N ASP A 357 18.72 6.13 -42.42
CA ASP A 357 18.15 7.46 -42.17
C ASP A 357 19.03 8.30 -41.21
N ILE A 358 19.72 7.66 -40.26
CA ILE A 358 20.69 8.33 -39.37
C ILE A 358 21.92 8.78 -40.17
N TYR A 359 22.56 7.88 -40.92
CA TYR A 359 23.71 8.23 -41.76
C TYR A 359 23.38 9.32 -42.80
N LYS A 360 22.15 9.32 -43.33
CA LYS A 360 21.66 10.40 -44.22
C LYS A 360 21.52 11.74 -43.48
N ALA A 361 21.03 11.74 -42.23
CA ALA A 361 20.90 12.95 -41.43
C ALA A 361 22.23 13.49 -40.88
N TYR A 362 23.23 12.63 -40.70
CA TYR A 362 24.55 12.93 -40.14
C TYR A 362 25.70 12.67 -41.13
N ASN A 363 25.43 12.87 -42.42
CA ASN A 363 26.35 12.52 -43.52
C ASN A 363 27.72 13.23 -43.44
N ASP A 364 27.80 14.43 -42.86
CA ASP A 364 29.05 15.17 -42.61
C ASP A 364 29.86 14.66 -41.40
N VAL A 365 29.31 13.75 -40.58
CA VAL A 365 29.95 13.28 -39.34
C VAL A 365 30.92 12.14 -39.63
N ALA A 366 32.17 12.50 -39.92
CA ALA A 366 33.27 11.56 -40.11
C ALA A 366 33.44 10.64 -38.88
N GLY A 367 33.49 9.32 -39.12
CA GLY A 367 33.68 8.32 -38.06
C GLY A 367 32.45 8.02 -37.20
N LEU A 368 31.24 8.45 -37.61
CA LEU A 368 29.98 8.09 -36.94
C LEU A 368 29.92 6.58 -36.63
N PHE A 369 29.47 6.25 -35.41
CA PHE A 369 29.43 4.88 -34.86
C PHE A 369 30.73 4.06 -35.06
N GLY A 370 31.90 4.72 -34.98
CA GLY A 370 33.20 4.08 -35.14
C GLY A 370 33.61 3.82 -36.60
N GLY A 371 32.95 4.45 -37.56
CA GLY A 371 33.23 4.28 -39.00
C GLY A 371 32.60 3.03 -39.63
N LYS A 372 31.62 2.41 -38.96
CA LYS A 372 30.81 1.30 -39.49
C LYS A 372 29.88 1.77 -40.61
N THR A 373 29.37 0.84 -41.42
CA THR A 373 28.28 1.15 -42.35
C THR A 373 26.90 1.01 -41.67
N ALA A 374 25.85 1.51 -42.31
CA ALA A 374 24.46 1.24 -41.88
C ALA A 374 24.13 -0.27 -41.88
N GLU A 375 24.72 -1.03 -42.81
CA GLU A 375 24.54 -2.49 -42.91
C GLU A 375 25.25 -3.23 -41.77
N ASP A 376 26.46 -2.81 -41.39
CA ASP A 376 27.17 -3.36 -40.23
C ASP A 376 26.40 -3.10 -38.94
N MET A 377 25.91 -1.88 -38.74
CA MET A 377 25.10 -1.51 -37.57
C MET A 377 23.82 -2.36 -37.47
N LYS A 378 23.12 -2.55 -38.60
CA LYS A 378 21.93 -3.42 -38.69
C LYS A 378 22.26 -4.88 -38.38
N LYS A 379 23.36 -5.40 -38.94
CA LYS A 379 23.84 -6.78 -38.76
C LYS A 379 24.23 -7.04 -37.30
N GLU A 380 24.92 -6.10 -36.67
CA GLU A 380 25.35 -6.20 -35.28
C GLU A 380 24.16 -6.12 -34.32
N LEU A 381 23.20 -5.20 -34.54
CA LEU A 381 21.98 -5.17 -33.74
C LEU A 381 21.12 -6.42 -33.95
N LYS A 382 21.07 -7.00 -35.16
CA LYS A 382 20.39 -8.28 -35.41
C LYS A 382 21.05 -9.43 -34.63
N ALA A 383 22.37 -9.45 -34.53
CA ALA A 383 23.09 -10.40 -33.68
C ALA A 383 22.82 -10.15 -32.18
N ALA A 384 22.74 -8.89 -31.74
CA ALA A 384 22.39 -8.54 -30.37
C ALA A 384 20.97 -8.99 -29.98
N LYS A 385 20.01 -8.87 -30.90
CA LYS A 385 18.62 -9.36 -30.78
C LYS A 385 18.48 -10.90 -30.89
N THR A 386 19.56 -11.66 -31.00
CA THR A 386 19.52 -13.13 -31.09
C THR A 386 19.69 -13.75 -29.70
N GLU A 387 18.75 -14.63 -29.33
CA GLU A 387 18.74 -15.34 -28.05
C GLU A 387 20.03 -16.16 -27.81
N PRO A 388 20.44 -16.36 -26.53
CA PRO A 388 21.54 -17.26 -26.18
C PRO A 388 21.23 -18.70 -26.60
N THR A 389 22.27 -19.47 -26.93
CA THR A 389 22.17 -20.88 -27.37
C THR A 389 22.76 -21.86 -26.35
N ALA A 390 23.60 -21.38 -25.45
CA ALA A 390 24.17 -22.14 -24.34
C ALA A 390 23.95 -21.41 -23.00
N GLU A 391 23.98 -22.17 -21.90
CA GLU A 391 23.99 -21.59 -20.55
C GLU A 391 25.28 -20.78 -20.34
N GLY A 392 25.14 -19.54 -19.88
CA GLY A 392 26.26 -18.59 -19.73
C GLY A 392 26.54 -17.70 -20.94
N ASP A 393 25.89 -17.91 -22.09
CA ASP A 393 25.87 -16.92 -23.18
C ASP A 393 25.22 -15.60 -22.69
N PRO A 394 25.69 -14.42 -23.14
CA PRO A 394 25.02 -13.15 -22.85
C PRO A 394 23.56 -13.12 -23.33
N THR A 395 22.66 -12.63 -22.47
CA THR A 395 21.25 -12.42 -22.80
C THR A 395 21.08 -11.37 -23.91
N VAL A 396 19.93 -11.40 -24.61
CA VAL A 396 19.59 -10.35 -25.60
C VAL A 396 19.71 -8.95 -25.00
N GLU A 397 19.19 -8.74 -23.80
CA GLU A 397 19.19 -7.42 -23.17
C GLU A 397 20.61 -6.97 -22.73
N SER A 398 21.50 -7.90 -22.35
CA SER A 398 22.92 -7.60 -22.12
C SER A 398 23.65 -7.22 -23.42
N LYS A 399 23.34 -7.90 -24.54
CA LYS A 399 23.86 -7.55 -25.87
C LYS A 399 23.35 -6.17 -26.34
N LEU A 400 22.08 -5.86 -26.08
CA LEU A 400 21.45 -4.57 -26.41
C LEU A 400 22.03 -3.42 -25.57
N ASP A 401 22.23 -3.62 -24.26
CA ASP A 401 22.89 -2.67 -23.37
C ASP A 401 24.31 -2.32 -23.86
N ASN A 402 25.12 -3.32 -24.21
CA ASN A 402 26.45 -3.09 -24.78
C ASN A 402 26.39 -2.31 -26.10
N PHE A 403 25.44 -2.62 -26.99
CA PHE A 403 25.22 -1.89 -28.24
C PHE A 403 24.86 -0.42 -27.98
N ARG A 404 23.87 -0.16 -27.11
CA ARG A 404 23.42 1.20 -26.73
C ARG A 404 24.57 2.03 -26.14
N LYS A 405 25.38 1.43 -25.25
CA LYS A 405 26.57 2.05 -24.64
C LYS A 405 27.66 2.36 -25.66
N THR A 406 27.98 1.40 -26.53
CA THR A 406 29.05 1.53 -27.54
C THR A 406 28.76 2.66 -28.53
N TYR A 407 27.50 2.78 -28.98
CA TYR A 407 27.12 3.69 -30.04
C TYR A 407 26.39 4.96 -29.57
N GLN A 408 26.11 5.08 -28.27
CA GLN A 408 25.38 6.21 -27.66
C GLN A 408 24.06 6.49 -28.40
N ILE A 409 23.32 5.41 -28.64
CA ILE A 409 22.06 5.41 -29.39
C ILE A 409 20.98 4.68 -28.57
N GLU A 410 19.76 5.18 -28.62
CA GLU A 410 18.62 4.48 -28.02
C GLU A 410 17.98 3.51 -29.01
N VAL A 411 17.72 2.29 -28.56
CA VAL A 411 17.10 1.20 -29.32
C VAL A 411 15.83 0.75 -28.61
N PHE A 412 14.69 1.14 -29.18
CA PHE A 412 13.35 0.80 -28.72
C PHE A 412 12.99 -0.59 -29.22
N ASN A 413 13.58 -1.61 -28.58
CA ASN A 413 13.47 -3.01 -28.97
C ASN A 413 12.00 -3.45 -29.03
N CYS A 414 11.57 -3.97 -30.17
CA CYS A 414 10.17 -4.33 -30.46
C CYS A 414 9.17 -3.18 -30.20
N GLY A 415 9.60 -1.94 -30.46
CA GLY A 415 8.82 -0.73 -30.22
C GLY A 415 8.56 -0.40 -28.75
N LYS A 416 9.15 -1.12 -27.79
CA LYS A 416 8.92 -0.90 -26.35
C LYS A 416 9.52 0.41 -25.87
N THR A 417 8.77 1.13 -25.04
CA THR A 417 9.18 2.34 -24.33
C THR A 417 8.61 2.35 -22.90
N TYR A 418 9.35 2.97 -21.99
CA TYR A 418 9.03 3.01 -20.56
C TYR A 418 8.86 4.44 -20.05
N TYR A 419 8.03 4.58 -19.02
CA TYR A 419 7.88 5.80 -18.23
C TYR A 419 7.84 5.47 -16.74
N LYS A 420 8.19 6.44 -15.88
CA LYS A 420 8.17 6.32 -14.42
C LYS A 420 7.43 7.49 -13.78
N LYS A 421 6.65 7.22 -12.73
CA LYS A 421 5.99 8.23 -11.89
C LYS A 421 6.10 7.81 -10.43
N ALA A 422 6.79 8.62 -9.62
CA ALA A 422 6.68 8.52 -8.17
C ALA A 422 5.22 8.78 -7.76
N ILE A 423 4.66 7.90 -6.92
CA ILE A 423 3.31 8.08 -6.41
C ILE A 423 3.37 9.18 -5.35
N LYS A 424 2.53 10.20 -5.49
CA LYS A 424 2.41 11.31 -4.55
C LYS A 424 0.97 11.43 -4.11
N ASP A 425 0.77 11.44 -2.80
CA ASP A 425 -0.51 11.80 -2.19
C ASP A 425 -0.67 13.32 -2.16
N GLN A 426 -1.60 13.86 -2.94
CA GLN A 426 -1.85 15.30 -3.01
C GLN A 426 -2.51 15.89 -1.76
N TYR A 427 -2.97 15.07 -0.80
CA TYR A 427 -3.65 15.53 0.42
C TYR A 427 -2.71 15.54 1.63
N LEU A 428 -1.48 15.06 1.47
CA LEU A 428 -0.45 15.02 2.49
C LEU A 428 0.62 16.09 2.26
N THR A 429 1.17 16.60 3.35
CA THR A 429 2.17 17.69 3.36
C THR A 429 3.62 17.19 3.38
N TYR A 430 3.81 15.87 3.44
CA TYR A 430 5.11 15.21 3.35
C TYR A 430 5.20 14.40 2.05
N GLU A 431 6.39 14.36 1.46
CA GLU A 431 6.62 13.74 0.16
C GLU A 431 6.66 12.21 0.22
N ASN A 432 6.57 11.57 -0.95
CA ASN A 432 6.75 10.12 -1.16
C ASN A 432 5.74 9.22 -0.41
N ALA A 433 4.65 9.81 0.07
CA ALA A 433 3.69 9.20 0.97
C ALA A 433 2.81 8.12 0.31
N ILE A 434 2.85 6.92 0.88
CA ILE A 434 1.82 5.88 0.77
C ILE A 434 1.24 5.68 2.18
N GLN A 435 -0.01 6.08 2.39
CA GLN A 435 -0.73 5.93 3.66
C GLN A 435 -1.69 4.74 3.61
N ARG A 436 -1.78 3.98 4.70
CA ARG A 436 -2.69 2.84 4.84
C ARG A 436 -4.14 3.27 4.69
N ASN A 437 -5.00 2.33 4.33
CA ASN A 437 -6.45 2.54 4.19
C ASN A 437 -6.83 3.63 3.16
N SER A 438 -5.93 3.91 2.21
CA SER A 438 -6.13 4.76 1.04
C SER A 438 -6.02 3.93 -0.25
N ILE A 439 -6.74 4.33 -1.29
CA ILE A 439 -6.64 3.80 -2.66
C ILE A 439 -5.94 4.84 -3.52
N TYR A 440 -4.85 4.44 -4.17
CA TYR A 440 -4.10 5.22 -5.15
C TYR A 440 -4.43 4.71 -6.55
N ARG A 441 -4.82 5.62 -7.46
CA ARG A 441 -5.01 5.30 -8.89
C ARG A 441 -4.19 6.24 -9.75
N LEU A 442 -3.66 5.72 -10.84
CA LEU A 442 -2.88 6.50 -11.81
C LEU A 442 -3.54 6.41 -13.19
N THR A 443 -3.91 7.56 -13.74
CA THR A 443 -4.45 7.68 -15.10
C THR A 443 -3.49 8.50 -15.95
N VAL A 444 -2.92 7.88 -16.98
CA VAL A 444 -2.17 8.57 -18.03
C VAL A 444 -3.17 9.28 -18.93
N ASN A 445 -3.19 10.61 -18.85
CA ASN A 445 -4.08 11.47 -19.63
C ASN A 445 -3.53 11.66 -21.05
N ASN A 446 -2.25 12.03 -21.13
CA ASN A 446 -1.55 12.41 -22.37
C ASN A 446 -0.10 11.91 -22.34
N ILE A 447 0.43 11.59 -23.52
CA ILE A 447 1.86 11.35 -23.74
C ILE A 447 2.32 12.35 -24.81
N PHE A 448 3.45 13.02 -24.59
CA PHE A 448 3.92 14.12 -25.44
C PHE A 448 5.14 13.79 -26.30
N ASN A 449 5.87 12.73 -25.95
CA ASN A 449 6.94 12.12 -26.77
C ASN A 449 7.18 10.68 -26.25
N VAL A 450 7.87 9.87 -27.05
CA VAL A 450 8.37 8.55 -26.66
C VAL A 450 9.22 8.67 -25.39
N GLY A 451 9.03 7.76 -24.44
CA GLY A 451 9.75 7.74 -23.17
C GLY A 451 11.17 7.18 -23.29
N ALA A 452 11.56 6.34 -22.35
CA ALA A 452 12.88 5.72 -22.29
C ALA A 452 12.90 4.34 -22.95
N GLN A 453 14.03 3.96 -23.56
CA GLN A 453 14.25 2.63 -24.15
C GLN A 453 14.28 1.47 -23.13
N VAL A 454 14.54 1.76 -21.85
CA VAL A 454 14.58 0.81 -20.72
C VAL A 454 14.00 1.50 -19.48
N PRO A 455 13.53 0.77 -18.44
CA PRO A 455 12.76 1.36 -17.32
C PRO A 455 13.46 2.50 -16.58
N ASN A 456 14.78 2.38 -16.34
CA ASN A 456 15.60 3.42 -15.68
C ASN A 456 16.36 4.32 -16.68
N GLY A 457 16.02 4.27 -17.97
CA GLY A 457 16.56 5.17 -18.99
C GLY A 457 16.17 6.62 -18.73
N THR A 458 17.11 7.54 -18.90
CA THR A 458 16.90 8.98 -18.67
C THR A 458 16.69 9.71 -20.01
N PRO A 459 15.48 10.20 -20.32
CA PRO A 459 15.25 11.04 -21.48
C PRO A 459 15.72 12.49 -21.19
N ASP A 460 17.04 12.67 -21.13
CA ASP A 460 17.83 13.91 -20.95
C ASP A 460 17.58 14.79 -19.71
N LYS A 461 16.53 14.57 -18.90
CA LYS A 461 16.35 15.18 -17.56
C LYS A 461 15.29 14.50 -16.68
N GLU A 462 15.25 14.93 -15.42
CA GLU A 462 14.19 14.62 -14.45
C GLU A 462 12.78 14.83 -15.06
N GLY A 463 11.91 13.85 -14.88
CA GLY A 463 10.72 13.70 -15.72
C GLY A 463 9.54 14.60 -15.34
N LEU A 464 8.99 15.30 -16.35
CA LEU A 464 7.59 15.77 -16.38
C LEU A 464 7.12 16.14 -17.80
N PHE A 465 8.02 16.38 -18.76
CA PHE A 465 7.69 16.78 -20.13
C PHE A 465 7.03 15.69 -20.99
N TYR A 466 7.27 14.41 -20.69
CA TYR A 466 6.87 13.30 -21.56
C TYR A 466 5.46 12.73 -21.27
N LEU A 467 4.97 12.88 -20.04
CA LEU A 467 3.83 12.13 -19.51
C LEU A 467 2.97 12.98 -18.57
N ASP A 468 1.68 13.09 -18.89
CA ASP A 468 0.65 13.69 -18.04
C ASP A 468 -0.10 12.59 -17.28
N VAL A 469 0.03 12.58 -15.94
CA VAL A 469 -0.57 11.57 -15.06
C VAL A 469 -1.40 12.24 -13.96
N THR A 470 -2.69 11.95 -13.93
CA THR A 470 -3.52 12.18 -12.74
C THR A 470 -3.23 11.09 -11.72
N VAL A 471 -2.90 11.48 -10.49
CA VAL A 471 -2.95 10.57 -9.34
C VAL A 471 -4.21 10.93 -8.55
N SER A 472 -5.13 9.99 -8.38
CA SER A 472 -6.28 10.15 -7.47
C SER A 472 -6.04 9.34 -6.21
N VAL A 473 -6.26 9.97 -5.06
CA VAL A 473 -6.26 9.27 -3.77
C VAL A 473 -7.66 9.33 -3.17
N ASN A 474 -8.23 8.15 -2.94
CA ASN A 474 -9.58 8.00 -2.40
C ASN A 474 -9.50 7.26 -1.05
N PRO A 475 -10.18 7.74 0.02
CA PRO A 475 -10.30 6.98 1.25
C PRO A 475 -11.02 5.65 1.01
N TRP A 476 -10.48 4.56 1.54
CA TRP A 476 -10.97 3.19 1.31
C TRP A 476 -12.10 2.85 2.29
N VAL A 477 -13.21 3.58 2.16
CA VAL A 477 -14.29 3.65 3.15
C VAL A 477 -15.67 3.73 2.48
N LEU A 478 -16.70 3.19 3.17
CA LEU A 478 -18.09 3.18 2.69
C LEU A 478 -18.56 4.56 2.20
N ASN A 479 -19.11 4.63 0.99
CA ASN A 479 -19.63 5.85 0.37
C ASN A 479 -21.11 6.11 0.73
N THR A 480 -21.34 6.66 1.93
CA THR A 480 -22.69 7.04 2.39
C THR A 480 -23.20 8.31 1.70
N GLN A 481 -24.03 8.14 0.68
CA GLN A 481 -24.89 9.21 0.15
C GLN A 481 -26.26 9.17 0.83
N ASN A 482 -26.42 9.94 1.91
CA ASN A 482 -27.74 10.16 2.51
C ASN A 482 -28.57 11.03 1.57
N VAL A 483 -29.52 10.42 0.86
CA VAL A 483 -30.52 11.12 0.06
C VAL A 483 -31.71 11.46 0.95
N ASP A 484 -31.67 12.63 1.57
CA ASP A 484 -32.82 13.20 2.28
C ASP A 484 -33.93 13.56 1.28
N PHE A 485 -34.90 12.66 1.11
CA PHE A 485 -36.18 13.01 0.48
C PHE A 485 -36.97 13.92 1.43
N LYS A 486 -37.34 15.11 0.95
CA LYS A 486 -38.20 16.09 1.62
C LYS A 486 -39.55 16.19 0.93
#